data_AF-A0AAW4VFC1-F1
#
_entry.id   AF-A0AAW4VFC1-F1
#
_cell.length_a   1.000
_cell.length_b   1.000
_cell.length_c   1.000
_cell.angle_alpha   90.00
_cell.angle_beta   90.00
_cell.angle_gamma   90.00
#
_symmetry.space_group_name_H-M   'P 1'
#
loop_
_entity.id
_entity.type
_entity.pdbx_description
1 polymer ?
#
loop_
_entity_poly.entity_id
_entity_poly.type
_entity_poly.pdbx_seq_one_letter_code
_entity_poly.pdbx_strand_id
1 'polypeptide(L)'
;MNKQEAIQEMYKGNYEGLHRRIKMNRDNFIYAAIITGSLDLIRDLPEEDEIDMCEGMERMAEGFRSEGREQGILVGKSEGKLEEKRSTLKEQLEIKLGTISNNLELQLTNATLEKLNILTRNIFNITNEEDVLKIIN
;
A
#
# COMPACT_ATOMS: atom_id res chain seq x y z
N MET A 1 -23.65 12.13 -28.62
CA MET A 1 -25.10 12.27 -28.37
C MET A 1 -25.45 13.75 -28.40
N ASN A 2 -26.45 14.15 -29.18
CA ASN A 2 -26.88 15.56 -29.19
C ASN A 2 -27.74 15.88 -27.95
N LYS A 3 -27.94 17.17 -27.65
CA LYS A 3 -28.67 17.62 -26.46
C LYS A 3 -30.12 17.09 -26.40
N GLN A 4 -30.78 16.91 -27.55
CA GLN A 4 -32.15 16.41 -27.61
C GLN A 4 -32.25 14.91 -27.29
N GLU A 5 -31.31 14.11 -27.78
CA GLU A 5 -31.22 12.68 -27.48
C GLU A 5 -30.96 12.42 -26.00
N ALA A 6 -30.08 13.21 -25.38
CA ALA A 6 -29.78 13.11 -23.95
C ALA A 6 -31.03 13.35 -23.09
N ILE A 7 -31.79 14.40 -23.42
CA ILE A 7 -33.03 14.76 -22.72
C ILE A 7 -34.09 13.66 -22.88
N GLN A 8 -34.21 13.08 -24.08
CA GLN A 8 -35.16 12.00 -24.34
C GLN A 8 -34.84 10.73 -23.55
N GLU A 9 -33.58 10.32 -23.48
CA GLU A 9 -33.18 9.15 -22.70
C GLU A 9 -33.35 9.38 -21.18
N MET A 10 -33.16 10.62 -20.70
CA MET A 10 -33.51 11.00 -19.32
C MET A 10 -35.01 10.85 -19.03
N TYR A 11 -35.89 11.33 -19.92
CA TYR A 11 -37.34 11.19 -19.76
C TYR A 11 -37.82 9.74 -19.79
N LYS A 12 -37.13 8.86 -20.52
CA LYS A 12 -37.41 7.42 -20.57
C LYS A 12 -36.83 6.64 -19.39
N GLY A 13 -36.05 7.29 -18.52
CA GLY A 13 -35.37 6.64 -17.39
C GLY A 13 -34.26 5.68 -17.81
N ASN A 14 -33.76 5.78 -19.05
CA ASN A 14 -32.70 4.92 -19.57
C ASN A 14 -31.31 5.45 -19.21
N TYR A 15 -30.99 5.41 -17.91
CA TYR A 15 -29.74 5.94 -17.38
C TYR A 15 -28.52 5.09 -17.76
N GLU A 16 -28.67 3.79 -18.02
CA GLU A 16 -27.55 2.97 -18.51
C GLU A 16 -27.12 3.37 -19.92
N GLY A 17 -28.08 3.66 -20.81
CA GLY A 17 -27.79 4.16 -22.16
C GLY A 17 -27.17 5.57 -22.15
N LEU A 18 -27.53 6.38 -21.16
CA LEU A 18 -26.97 7.71 -20.91
C LEU A 18 -25.53 7.59 -20.36
N HIS A 19 -25.30 6.70 -19.38
CA HIS A 19 -24.04 6.50 -18.67
C HIS A 19 -22.94 5.90 -19.55
N ARG A 20 -23.25 4.84 -20.33
CA ARG A 20 -22.32 4.19 -21.28
C ARG A 20 -21.96 5.03 -22.52
N ARG A 21 -22.44 6.28 -22.59
CA ARG A 21 -22.24 7.17 -23.74
C ARG A 21 -21.77 8.57 -23.34
N ILE A 22 -21.49 8.81 -22.05
CA ILE A 22 -20.75 10.00 -21.62
C ILE A 22 -19.30 9.77 -22.03
N LYS A 23 -18.96 10.30 -23.19
CA LYS A 23 -17.61 10.25 -23.72
C LYS A 23 -16.82 11.44 -23.20
N MET A 24 -15.58 11.18 -22.82
CA MET A 24 -14.59 12.18 -22.45
C MET A 24 -13.61 12.34 -23.60
N ASN A 25 -13.27 13.59 -23.92
CA ASN A 25 -12.22 13.84 -24.90
C ASN A 25 -10.88 13.26 -24.40
N ARG A 26 -10.12 12.66 -25.31
CA ARG A 26 -8.77 12.13 -25.06
C ARG A 26 -7.87 13.10 -24.29
N ASP A 27 -7.88 14.38 -24.63
CA ASP A 27 -7.10 15.41 -23.94
C ASP A 27 -7.53 15.56 -22.48
N ASN A 28 -8.84 15.52 -22.19
CA ASN A 28 -9.35 15.58 -20.83
C ASN A 28 -8.93 14.36 -20.01
N PHE A 29 -8.89 13.17 -20.63
CA PHE A 29 -8.33 11.98 -19.99
C PHE A 29 -6.85 12.16 -19.68
N ILE A 30 -6.06 12.67 -20.65
CA ILE A 30 -4.63 12.92 -20.48
C ILE A 30 -4.40 13.93 -19.33
N TYR A 31 -5.17 15.01 -19.27
CA TYR A 31 -5.10 15.97 -18.16
C TYR A 31 -5.41 15.29 -16.83
N ALA A 32 -6.47 14.48 -16.75
CA ALA A 32 -6.80 13.74 -15.54
C ALA A 32 -5.65 12.81 -15.13
N ALA A 33 -5.13 12.01 -16.06
CA ALA A 33 -4.01 11.10 -15.82
C ALA A 33 -2.74 11.83 -15.36
N ILE A 34 -2.44 13.02 -15.89
CA ILE A 34 -1.31 13.84 -15.43
C ILE A 34 -1.55 14.34 -14.00
N ILE A 35 -2.75 14.87 -13.72
CA ILE A 35 -3.10 15.40 -12.38
C ILE A 35 -3.06 14.30 -11.32
N THR A 36 -3.52 13.10 -11.68
CA THR A 36 -3.55 11.94 -10.79
C THR A 36 -2.20 11.22 -10.72
N GLY A 37 -1.25 11.56 -11.59
CA GLY A 37 0.05 10.89 -11.68
C GLY A 37 0.01 9.52 -12.40
N SER A 38 -1.12 9.15 -13.00
CA SER A 38 -1.36 7.88 -13.71
C SER A 38 -0.81 7.92 -15.16
N LEU A 39 0.47 8.28 -15.32
CA LEU A 39 1.10 8.51 -16.63
C LEU A 39 1.23 7.24 -17.49
N ASP A 40 1.28 6.07 -16.86
CA ASP A 40 1.26 4.75 -17.50
C ASP A 40 0.01 4.56 -18.38
N LEU A 41 -1.15 5.06 -17.91
CA LEU A 41 -2.42 4.95 -18.64
C LEU A 41 -2.49 5.78 -19.91
N ILE A 42 -1.61 6.79 -20.06
CA ILE A 42 -1.50 7.60 -21.29
C ILE A 42 -0.81 6.82 -22.40
N ARG A 43 0.11 5.91 -22.05
CA ARG A 43 0.86 5.11 -23.04
C ARG A 43 -0.04 4.14 -23.78
N ASP A 44 -0.99 3.55 -23.05
CA ASP A 44 -1.94 2.55 -23.55
C ASP A 44 -3.29 3.17 -23.91
N LEU A 45 -3.29 4.46 -24.25
CA LEU A 45 -4.48 5.20 -24.65
C LEU A 45 -4.76 4.99 -26.14
N PRO A 46 -5.99 4.62 -26.55
CA PRO A 46 -6.33 4.54 -27.96
C PRO A 46 -6.12 5.89 -28.67
N GLU A 47 -5.87 5.82 -29.98
CA GLU A 47 -5.76 7.00 -30.86
C GLU A 47 -7.13 7.67 -31.13
N GLU A 48 -8.22 7.06 -30.66
CA GLU A 48 -9.56 7.63 -30.77
C GLU A 48 -9.71 8.90 -29.92
N ASP A 49 -10.37 9.92 -30.48
CA ASP A 49 -10.57 11.23 -29.84
C ASP A 49 -11.52 11.18 -28.62
N GLU A 50 -12.29 10.11 -28.47
CA GLU A 50 -13.32 9.98 -27.44
C GLU A 50 -13.22 8.66 -26.66
N ILE A 51 -13.05 8.78 -25.34
CA ILE A 51 -12.93 7.67 -24.41
C ILE A 51 -14.24 7.53 -23.62
N ASP A 52 -14.70 6.31 -23.36
CA ASP A 52 -15.80 6.10 -22.40
C ASP A 52 -15.36 6.57 -21.02
N MET A 53 -16.06 7.54 -20.45
CA MET A 53 -15.66 8.16 -19.20
C MET A 53 -15.62 7.16 -18.04
N CYS A 54 -16.58 6.23 -18.00
CA CYS A 54 -16.70 5.27 -16.91
C CYS A 54 -15.54 4.27 -16.97
N GLU A 55 -15.26 3.76 -18.16
CA GLU A 55 -14.13 2.87 -18.39
C GLU A 55 -12.80 3.57 -18.08
N GLY A 56 -12.64 4.82 -18.55
CA GLY A 56 -11.42 5.58 -18.32
C GLY A 56 -11.15 5.87 -16.84
N MET A 57 -12.19 6.27 -16.10
CA MET A 57 -12.08 6.52 -14.66
C MET A 57 -11.87 5.22 -13.87
N GLU A 58 -12.52 4.12 -14.26
CA GLU A 58 -12.32 2.83 -13.59
C GLU A 58 -10.90 2.32 -13.80
N ARG A 59 -10.32 2.48 -15.00
CA ARG A 59 -8.91 2.16 -15.26
C ARG A 59 -7.96 2.96 -14.35
N MET A 60 -8.20 4.27 -14.19
CA MET A 60 -7.44 5.10 -13.25
C MET A 60 -7.60 4.63 -11.80
N ALA A 61 -8.83 4.38 -11.36
CA ALA A 61 -9.10 3.90 -10.01
C ALA A 61 -8.43 2.55 -9.75
N GLU A 62 -8.44 1.64 -10.72
CA GLU A 62 -7.80 0.34 -10.58
C GLU A 62 -6.28 0.43 -10.51
N GLY A 63 -5.66 1.38 -11.24
CA GLY A 63 -4.23 1.70 -11.08
C GLY A 63 -3.87 2.10 -9.65
N PHE A 64 -4.65 2.99 -9.04
CA PHE A 64 -4.45 3.34 -7.63
C PHE A 64 -4.65 2.16 -6.68
N ARG A 65 -5.64 1.29 -6.93
CA ARG A 65 -5.89 0.10 -6.11
C ARG A 65 -4.79 -0.94 -6.28
N SER A 66 -4.23 -1.13 -7.47
CA SER A 66 -3.13 -2.07 -7.70
C SER A 66 -1.84 -1.59 -7.06
N GLU A 67 -1.47 -0.32 -7.24
CA GLU A 67 -0.33 0.31 -6.56
C GLU A 67 -0.48 0.23 -5.04
N GLY A 68 -1.66 0.57 -4.52
CA GLY A 68 -1.96 0.48 -3.09
C GLY A 68 -1.83 -0.94 -2.55
N ARG A 69 -2.27 -1.96 -3.30
CA ARG A 69 -2.10 -3.37 -2.94
C ARG A 69 -0.63 -3.78 -2.95
N GLU A 70 0.13 -3.40 -3.97
CA GLU A 70 1.55 -3.73 -4.07
C GLU A 70 2.35 -3.10 -2.94
N GLN A 71 2.14 -1.81 -2.69
CA GLN A 71 2.77 -1.09 -1.58
C GLN A 71 2.35 -1.69 -0.23
N GLY A 72 1.07 -2.03 -0.06
CA GLY A 72 0.57 -2.70 1.14
C GLY A 72 1.21 -4.06 1.38
N ILE A 73 1.39 -4.87 0.33
CA ILE A 73 2.07 -6.17 0.41
C ILE A 73 3.55 -5.99 0.78
N LEU A 74 4.24 -5.01 0.19
CA LEU A 74 5.65 -4.73 0.47
C LEU A 74 5.85 -4.28 1.92
N VAL A 75 5.07 -3.28 2.36
CA VAL A 75 5.10 -2.77 3.74
C VAL A 75 4.74 -3.89 4.71
N GLY A 76 3.62 -4.58 4.49
CA GLY A 76 3.16 -5.64 5.38
C GLY A 76 4.14 -6.81 5.50
N LYS A 77 4.81 -7.21 4.41
CA LYS A 77 5.90 -8.22 4.47
C LYS A 77 7.08 -7.73 5.30
N SER A 78 7.47 -6.47 5.15
CA SER A 78 8.61 -5.90 5.86
C SER A 78 8.34 -5.72 7.35
N GLU A 79 7.16 -5.22 7.71
CA GLU A 79 6.72 -5.02 9.08
C GLU A 79 6.47 -6.35 9.77
N GLY A 80 5.76 -7.29 9.12
CA GLY A 80 5.51 -8.62 9.67
C GLY A 80 6.79 -9.39 9.98
N LYS A 81 7.80 -9.32 9.09
CA LYS A 81 9.12 -9.93 9.34
C LYS A 81 9.85 -9.30 10.53
N LEU A 82 9.70 -7.99 10.72
CA LEU A 82 10.32 -7.26 11.83
C LEU A 82 9.62 -7.60 13.16
N GLU A 83 8.29 -7.63 13.15
CA GLU A 83 7.45 -7.98 14.30
C GLU A 83 7.69 -9.42 14.75
N GLU A 84 7.67 -10.38 13.81
CA GLU A 84 7.96 -11.79 14.09
C GLU A 84 9.33 -11.93 14.76
N LYS A 85 10.36 -11.28 14.21
CA LYS A 85 11.71 -11.31 14.78
C LYS A 85 11.76 -10.74 16.20
N ARG A 86 11.08 -9.62 16.46
CA ARG A 86 10.99 -9.03 17.82
C ARG A 86 10.30 -9.96 18.79
N SER A 87 9.17 -10.55 18.39
CA SER A 87 8.41 -11.49 19.21
C SER A 87 9.23 -12.73 19.55
N THR A 88 9.88 -13.36 18.57
CA THR A 88 10.74 -14.52 18.79
C THR A 88 11.93 -14.19 19.69
N LEU A 89 12.59 -13.05 19.49
CA LEU A 89 13.70 -12.64 20.36
C LEU A 89 13.23 -12.34 21.79
N LYS A 90 12.05 -11.76 21.95
CA LYS A 90 11.45 -11.52 23.26
C LYS A 90 11.25 -12.84 23.99
N GLU A 91 10.59 -13.81 23.36
CA GLU A 91 10.33 -15.13 23.95
C GLU A 91 11.64 -15.87 24.29
N GLN A 92 12.65 -15.80 23.42
CA GLN A 92 13.98 -16.39 23.69
C GLN A 92 14.67 -15.73 24.89
N LEU A 93 14.56 -14.42 25.03
CA LEU A 93 15.11 -13.69 26.17
C LEU A 93 14.36 -14.03 27.45
N GLU A 94 13.03 -14.17 27.40
CA GLU A 94 12.22 -14.59 28.55
C GLU A 94 12.57 -16.01 29.01
N ILE A 95 12.76 -16.95 28.07
CA ILE A 95 13.21 -18.32 28.39
C ILE A 95 14.59 -18.29 29.08
N LYS A 96 15.47 -17.39 28.64
CA LYS A 96 16.87 -17.38 29.10
C LYS A 96 17.10 -16.58 30.38
N LEU A 97 16.44 -15.45 30.53
CA LEU A 97 16.61 -14.49 31.63
C LEU A 97 15.50 -14.60 32.67
N GLY A 98 14.40 -15.30 32.36
CA GLY A 98 13.18 -15.29 33.15
C GLY A 98 12.32 -14.07 32.81
N THR A 99 11.83 -13.36 33.81
CA THR A 99 11.05 -12.13 33.58
C THR A 99 11.97 -11.02 33.05
N ILE A 100 11.61 -10.43 31.92
CA ILE A 100 12.29 -9.24 31.38
C ILE A 100 11.65 -7.94 31.88
N SER A 101 12.43 -6.88 32.00
CA SER A 101 11.96 -5.56 32.40
C SER A 101 11.18 -4.84 31.30
N ASN A 102 10.22 -4.01 31.69
CA ASN A 102 9.47 -3.15 30.75
C ASN A 102 10.39 -2.24 29.92
N ASN A 103 11.54 -1.84 30.47
CA ASN A 103 12.52 -1.04 29.74
C ASN A 103 13.12 -1.83 28.58
N LEU A 104 13.55 -3.05 28.83
CA LEU A 104 14.10 -3.93 27.80
C LEU A 104 13.07 -4.24 26.71
N GLU A 105 11.82 -4.52 27.10
CA GLU A 105 10.73 -4.77 26.15
C GLU A 105 10.47 -3.58 25.21
N LEU A 106 10.46 -2.36 25.76
CA LEU A 106 10.31 -1.14 24.96
C LEU A 106 11.48 -0.92 24.00
N GLN A 107 12.73 -1.14 24.47
CA GLN A 107 13.91 -1.01 23.61
C GLN A 107 13.92 -2.05 22.49
N LEU A 108 13.54 -3.29 22.78
CA LEU A 108 13.44 -4.37 21.78
C LEU A 108 12.38 -4.04 20.71
N THR A 109 11.26 -3.46 21.14
CA THR A 109 10.17 -3.00 20.25
C THR A 109 10.59 -1.82 19.38
N ASN A 110 11.56 -1.01 19.78
CA ASN A 110 12.05 0.12 18.99
C ASN A 110 13.34 -0.19 18.21
N ALA A 111 13.99 -1.33 18.48
CA ALA A 111 15.24 -1.71 17.85
C ALA A 111 15.12 -1.91 16.33
N THR A 112 16.17 -1.52 15.60
CA THR A 112 16.25 -1.70 14.14
C THR A 112 16.50 -3.16 13.78
N LEU A 113 16.14 -3.55 12.54
CA LEU A 113 16.38 -4.92 12.06
C LEU A 113 17.86 -5.34 12.16
N GLU A 114 18.79 -4.41 11.94
CA GLU A 114 20.22 -4.66 12.04
C GLU A 114 20.65 -5.02 13.47
N LYS A 115 20.22 -4.23 14.45
CA LYS A 115 20.46 -4.50 15.88
C LYS A 115 19.86 -5.83 16.31
N LEU A 116 18.63 -6.12 15.87
CA LEU A 116 17.98 -7.42 16.13
C LEU A 116 18.74 -8.59 15.49
N ASN A 117 19.33 -8.41 14.30
CA ASN A 117 20.17 -9.44 13.67
C ASN A 117 21.45 -9.70 14.47
N ILE A 118 22.08 -8.66 15.01
CA ILE A 118 23.26 -8.79 15.88
C ILE A 118 22.88 -9.51 17.17
N LEU A 119 21.74 -9.15 17.78
CA LEU A 119 21.22 -9.81 18.97
C LEU A 119 20.93 -11.30 18.70
N THR A 120 20.32 -11.62 17.56
CA THR A 120 20.04 -13.02 17.17
C THR A 120 21.31 -13.86 17.13
N ARG A 121 22.42 -13.31 16.60
CA ARG A 121 23.71 -14.01 16.52
C ARG A 121 24.36 -14.20 17.89
N ASN A 122 24.15 -13.26 18.80
CA ASN A 122 24.77 -13.25 20.11
C ASN A 122 23.86 -13.80 21.22
N ILE A 123 22.66 -14.30 20.88
CA ILE A 123 21.65 -14.71 21.87
C ILE A 123 22.18 -15.76 22.86
N PHE A 124 23.07 -16.65 22.41
CA PHE A 124 23.71 -17.66 23.26
C PHE A 124 24.72 -17.06 24.25
N ASN A 125 25.30 -15.91 23.96
CA ASN A 125 26.29 -15.24 24.82
C ASN A 125 25.64 -14.29 25.85
N ILE A 126 24.35 -13.97 25.71
CA ILE A 126 23.61 -13.12 26.65
C ILE A 126 23.50 -13.81 28.02
N THR A 127 23.81 -13.11 29.10
CA THR A 127 23.68 -13.61 30.49
C THR A 127 22.75 -12.79 31.36
N ASN A 128 22.49 -11.54 30.97
CA ASN A 128 21.66 -10.58 31.69
C ASN A 128 21.05 -9.56 30.72
N GLU A 129 20.13 -8.71 31.19
CA GLU A 129 19.48 -7.69 30.36
C GLU A 129 20.45 -6.61 29.84
N GLU A 130 21.48 -6.28 30.61
CA GLU A 130 22.47 -5.25 30.24
C GLU A 130 23.27 -5.66 29.00
N ASP A 131 23.54 -6.96 28.82
CA ASP A 131 24.16 -7.50 27.61
C ASP A 131 23.27 -7.24 26.37
N VAL A 132 21.95 -7.31 26.53
CA VAL A 132 20.99 -7.06 25.44
C VAL A 132 20.93 -5.57 25.14
N LEU A 133 20.81 -4.73 26.18
CA LEU A 133 20.73 -3.28 26.04
C LEU A 133 21.95 -2.70 25.33
N LYS A 134 23.15 -3.22 25.58
CA LYS A 134 24.38 -2.83 24.85
C LYS A 134 24.34 -3.09 23.34
N ILE A 135 23.53 -4.06 22.90
CA ILE A 135 23.41 -4.40 21.47
C ILE A 135 22.32 -3.56 20.79
N ILE A 136 21.22 -3.29 21.51
CA ILE A 136 20.04 -2.64 20.92
C ILE A 136 19.94 -1.13 21.17
N ASN A 137 20.64 -0.58 22.17
CA ASN A 137 20.78 0.87 22.34
C ASN A 137 21.69 1.50 21.29
#